data_AF-A0A7C5L8C4-F1
#
_entry.id   AF-A0A7C5L8C4-F1
#
_cell.length_a   1.000
_cell.length_b   1.000
_cell.length_c   1.000
_cell.angle_alpha   90.00
_cell.angle_beta   90.00
_cell.angle_gamma   90.00
#
_symmetry.space_group_name_H-M   'P 1'
#
loop_
_entity.id
_entity.type
_entity.pdbx_description
1 polymer ?
#
loop_
_entity_poly.entity_id
_entity_poly.type
_entity_poly.pdbx_seq_one_letter_code
_entity_poly.pdbx_strand_id
1 'polypeptide(L)'
;MVLVKVQRITSYTDPETMRPGKIIELVEVRRGGGFQPAGFGEESLMVQRMLQTAMLQLQSMGLMPVTRENIFPKIILYITEQEYDMLNVKLEVNEVYEITFNNGSINFKRPEGIG
;
A
#
# COMPACT_ATOMS: atom_id res chain seq x y z
N MET A 1 11.97 -7.26 6.28
CA MET A 1 10.88 -7.89 5.52
C MET A 1 9.68 -6.96 5.55
N VAL A 2 9.16 -6.56 4.39
CA VAL A 2 8.01 -5.65 4.26
C VAL A 2 7.03 -6.25 3.26
N LEU A 3 5.75 -6.27 3.58
CA LEU A 3 4.72 -6.67 2.63
C LEU A 3 4.29 -5.48 1.79
N VAL A 4 4.18 -5.68 0.49
CA VAL A 4 3.66 -4.67 -0.44
C VAL A 4 2.51 -5.25 -1.26
N LYS A 5 1.54 -4.41 -1.61
CA LYS A 5 0.48 -4.74 -2.57
C LYS A 5 0.77 -4.02 -3.88
N VAL A 6 0.56 -4.68 -5.02
CA VAL A 6 0.56 -4.01 -6.32
C VAL A 6 -0.71 -3.18 -6.43
N GLN A 7 -0.57 -1.86 -6.39
CA GLN A 7 -1.70 -0.93 -6.46
C GLN A 7 -2.12 -0.67 -7.90
N ARG A 8 -1.16 -0.54 -8.80
CA ARG A 8 -1.41 -0.19 -10.20
C ARG A 8 -0.26 -0.65 -11.08
N ILE A 9 -0.59 -1.11 -12.29
CA ILE A 9 0.36 -1.32 -13.39
C ILE A 9 -0.15 -0.52 -14.58
N THR A 10 0.68 0.35 -15.13
CA THR A 10 0.37 1.12 -16.36
C THR A 10 1.49 0.96 -17.37
N SER A 11 1.19 1.10 -18.66
CA SER A 11 2.22 1.17 -19.69
C SER A 11 2.78 2.58 -19.82
N TYR A 12 4.03 2.68 -20.23
CA TYR A 12 4.64 3.91 -20.71
C TYR A 12 5.47 3.63 -21.95
N THR A 13 5.76 4.67 -22.72
CA THR A 13 6.73 4.62 -23.81
C THR A 13 7.90 5.50 -23.40
N ASP A 14 9.10 4.91 -23.36
CA ASP A 14 10.33 5.65 -23.09
C ASP A 14 10.52 6.71 -24.19
N PRO A 15 10.57 8.01 -23.86
CA PRO A 15 10.67 9.08 -24.84
C PRO A 15 12.02 9.10 -25.59
N GLU A 16 13.08 8.53 -25.02
CA GLU A 16 14.40 8.50 -25.64
C GLU A 16 14.58 7.27 -26.53
N THR A 17 14.20 6.10 -26.03
CA THR A 17 14.42 4.82 -26.74
C THR A 17 13.22 4.36 -27.56
N MET A 18 12.06 5.00 -27.38
CA MET A 18 10.76 4.60 -27.95
C MET A 18 10.31 3.18 -27.56
N ARG A 19 10.94 2.59 -26.55
CA ARG A 19 10.61 1.23 -26.09
C ARG A 19 9.38 1.25 -25.17
N PRO A 20 8.50 0.25 -25.27
CA PRO A 20 7.43 0.09 -24.29
C PRO A 20 8.00 -0.34 -22.94
N GLY A 21 7.35 0.11 -21.88
CA GLY A 21 7.65 -0.29 -20.52
C GLY A 21 6.41 -0.26 -19.62
N LYS A 22 6.62 -0.65 -18.36
CA LYS A 22 5.62 -0.69 -17.30
C LYS A 22 6.00 0.24 -16.17
N ILE A 23 5.00 0.94 -15.64
CA ILE A 23 5.05 1.62 -14.35
C ILE A 23 4.30 0.75 -13.35
N ILE A 24 5.01 0.26 -12.34
CA ILE A 24 4.45 -0.62 -11.30
C ILE A 24 4.49 0.10 -9.97
N GLU A 25 3.32 0.35 -9.40
CA GLU A 25 3.18 1.03 -8.12
C GLU A 25 2.90 0.02 -7.00
N LEU A 26 3.81 -0.02 -6.04
CA LEU A 26 3.79 -0.92 -4.89
C LEU A 26 3.55 -0.10 -3.62
N VAL A 27 2.55 -0.50 -2.84
CA VAL A 27 2.15 0.19 -1.62
C VAL A 27 2.36 -0.72 -0.42
N GLU A 28 2.87 -0.17 0.67
CA GLU A 28 3.13 -0.92 1.90
C GLU A 28 1.82 -1.41 2.53
N VAL A 29 1.75 -2.70 2.80
CA VAL A 29 0.65 -3.28 3.56
C VAL A 29 0.93 -3.03 5.04
N ARG A 30 0.41 -1.92 5.56
CA ARG A 30 0.42 -1.68 6.99
C ARG A 30 -0.71 -2.46 7.62
N ARG A 31 -0.38 -3.43 8.48
CA ARG A 31 -1.35 -3.92 9.48
C ARG A 31 -1.74 -2.68 10.24
N GLY A 32 -2.99 -2.24 10.09
CA GLY A 32 -3.47 -1.03 10.73
C GLY A 32 -3.00 -1.06 12.18
N GLY A 33 -2.23 -0.05 12.58
CA GLY A 33 -2.10 0.29 13.97
C GLY A 33 -3.50 0.67 14.40
N GLY A 34 -4.32 -0.34 14.70
CA GLY A 34 -5.56 -0.13 15.40
C GLY A 34 -5.16 0.71 16.60
N PHE A 35 -5.83 1.85 16.76
CA PHE A 35 -5.94 2.44 18.08
C PHE A 35 -6.33 1.28 19.00
N GLN A 36 -5.35 0.76 19.74
CA GLN A 36 -5.60 -0.01 20.94
C GLN A 36 -5.75 1.09 21.98
N PRO A 37 -6.98 1.57 22.30
CA PRO A 37 -7.14 2.37 23.49
C PRO A 37 -6.66 1.49 24.64
N ALA A 38 -5.49 1.86 25.17
CA ALA A 38 -4.93 1.25 26.35
C ALA A 38 -5.85 1.58 27.53
N GLY A 39 -6.80 0.69 27.79
CA GLY A 39 -7.50 0.55 29.06
C GLY A 39 -8.55 1.60 29.44
N PHE A 40 -9.31 1.17 30.44
CA PHE A 40 -9.98 1.96 31.50
C PHE A 40 -11.41 2.46 31.26
N GLY A 41 -12.38 1.76 31.86
CA GLY A 41 -13.64 2.32 32.41
C GLY A 41 -14.79 2.59 31.44
N GLU A 42 -16.03 2.46 31.94
CA GLU A 42 -17.28 2.78 31.21
C GLU A 42 -17.29 4.23 30.68
N GLU A 43 -16.58 5.13 31.34
CA GLU A 43 -16.43 6.54 30.98
C GLU A 43 -15.65 6.73 29.66
N SER A 44 -14.62 5.91 29.42
CA SER A 44 -13.82 5.95 28.20
C SER A 44 -14.62 5.47 26.98
N LEU A 45 -15.52 4.49 27.16
CA LEU A 45 -16.42 4.03 26.11
C LEU A 45 -17.42 5.10 25.68
N MET A 46 -17.93 5.91 26.63
CA MET A 46 -18.80 7.04 26.30
C MET A 46 -18.04 8.11 25.52
N VAL A 47 -16.84 8.49 25.98
CA VAL A 47 -16.02 9.49 25.29
C VAL A 47 -15.64 9.03 23.88
N GLN A 48 -15.29 7.76 23.70
CA GLN A 48 -14.98 7.19 22.39
C GLN A 48 -16.18 7.22 21.44
N ARG A 49 -17.38 6.90 21.94
CA ARG A 49 -18.63 6.99 21.15
C ARG A 49 -18.93 8.44 20.77
N MET A 50 -18.80 9.38 21.70
CA MET A 50 -18.98 10.81 21.41
C MET A 50 -17.99 11.31 20.34
N LEU A 51 -16.71 10.89 20.44
CA LEU A 51 -15.69 11.24 19.46
C LEU A 51 -16.01 10.65 18.07
N GLN A 52 -16.42 9.39 18.01
CA GLN A 52 -16.86 8.75 16.75
C GLN A 52 -18.06 9.45 16.14
N THR A 53 -19.08 9.78 16.94
CA THR A 53 -20.27 10.48 16.45
C THR A 53 -19.92 11.87 15.93
N ALA A 54 -19.07 12.62 16.65
CA ALA A 54 -18.59 13.92 16.19
C ALA A 54 -17.79 13.81 14.88
N MET A 55 -16.92 12.80 14.76
CA MET A 55 -16.17 12.55 13.53
C MET A 55 -17.09 12.22 12.34
N LEU A 56 -18.09 11.36 12.55
CA LEU A 56 -19.08 11.01 11.52
C LEU A 56 -19.90 12.23 11.08
N GLN A 57 -20.24 13.13 12.01
CA GLN A 57 -20.95 14.37 11.70
C GLN A 57 -20.08 15.36 10.91
N LEU A 58 -18.79 15.45 11.21
CA LEU A 58 -17.86 16.27 10.42
C LEU A 58 -17.65 15.67 9.01
N GLN A 59 -17.66 14.35 8.87
CA GLN A 59 -17.63 13.66 7.57
C GLN A 59 -18.89 13.94 6.74
N SER A 60 -20.08 13.88 7.34
CA SER A 60 -21.33 14.16 6.61
C SER A 60 -21.46 15.62 6.16
N MET A 61 -20.81 16.55 6.88
CA MET A 61 -20.69 17.96 6.48
C MET A 61 -19.61 18.22 5.42
N GLY A 62 -18.88 17.19 4.97
CA GLY A 62 -17.77 17.34 4.02
C GLY A 62 -16.56 18.08 4.57
N LEU A 63 -16.49 18.28 5.89
CA LEU A 63 -15.41 19.00 6.59
C LEU A 63 -14.24 18.09 6.96
N MET A 64 -14.42 16.78 6.85
CA MET A 64 -13.35 15.80 6.96
C MET A 64 -12.87 15.41 5.56
N PRO A 65 -11.55 15.33 5.33
CA PRO A 65 -11.06 14.70 4.12
C PRO A 65 -11.65 13.30 4.06
N VAL A 66 -12.31 12.95 2.94
CA VAL A 66 -12.64 11.56 2.60
C VAL A 66 -11.40 10.78 2.95
N THR A 67 -11.51 9.84 3.89
CA THR A 67 -10.39 9.01 4.31
C THR A 67 -9.91 8.30 3.06
N ARG A 68 -8.96 8.92 2.35
CA ARG A 68 -8.14 8.24 1.37
C ARG A 68 -7.66 7.05 2.16
N GLU A 69 -8.02 5.84 1.72
CA GLU A 69 -7.36 4.64 2.20
C GLU A 69 -5.89 5.01 2.33
N ASN A 70 -5.33 4.88 3.54
CA ASN A 70 -3.99 5.35 3.80
C ASN A 70 -3.03 4.49 2.96
N ILE A 71 -2.87 4.87 1.69
CA ILE A 71 -1.98 4.27 0.73
C ILE A 71 -0.61 4.83 1.09
N PHE A 72 0.29 3.93 1.46
CA PHE A 72 1.67 4.28 1.78
C PHE A 72 2.54 3.81 0.61
N PRO A 73 2.88 4.68 -0.36
CA PRO A 73 3.74 4.30 -1.47
C PRO A 73 5.06 3.76 -0.93
N LYS A 74 5.49 2.60 -1.44
CA LYS A 74 6.73 1.95 -1.03
C LYS A 74 7.78 1.96 -2.12
N ILE A 75 7.38 1.58 -3.33
CA ILE A 75 8.24 1.54 -4.52
C ILE A 75 7.39 1.88 -5.75
N ILE A 76 7.94 2.69 -6.65
CA ILE A 76 7.41 2.85 -8.01
C ILE A 76 8.53 2.41 -8.95
N LEU A 77 8.29 1.38 -9.76
CA LEU A 77 9.23 0.89 -10.74
C LEU A 77 8.85 1.41 -12.13
N TYR A 78 9.80 2.02 -12.82
CA TYR A 78 9.73 2.31 -14.25
C TYR A 78 10.72 1.39 -14.92
N ILE A 79 10.21 0.41 -15.65
CA ILE A 79 11.04 -0.65 -16.25
C ILE A 79 10.53 -0.95 -17.65
N THR A 80 11.44 -1.25 -18.56
CA THR A 80 11.11 -1.77 -19.88
C THR A 80 10.45 -3.15 -19.78
N GLU A 81 9.77 -3.58 -20.84
CA GLU A 81 9.23 -4.96 -20.90
C GLU A 81 10.33 -6.01 -20.69
N GLN A 82 11.54 -5.76 -21.22
CA GLN A 82 12.69 -6.65 -21.07
C GLN A 82 13.16 -6.75 -19.60
N GLU A 83 13.25 -5.63 -18.88
CA GLU A 83 13.63 -5.63 -17.46
C GLU A 83 12.54 -6.29 -16.59
N TYR A 84 11.27 -6.14 -16.97
CA TYR A 84 10.17 -6.85 -16.33
C TYR A 84 10.29 -8.37 -16.48
N ASP A 85 10.66 -8.85 -17.66
CA ASP A 85 10.94 -10.27 -17.88
C ASP A 85 12.15 -10.75 -17.06
N MET A 86 13.21 -9.94 -16.96
CA MET A 86 14.41 -10.24 -16.17
C MET A 86 14.15 -10.30 -14.66
N LEU A 87 13.20 -9.50 -14.15
CA LEU A 87 12.77 -9.56 -12.75
C LEU A 87 12.22 -10.95 -12.39
N ASN A 88 11.71 -11.70 -13.37
CA ASN A 88 11.21 -13.07 -13.20
C ASN A 88 10.20 -13.23 -12.04
N VAL A 89 9.43 -12.18 -11.79
CA VAL A 89 8.32 -12.16 -10.83
C VAL A 89 7.10 -11.63 -11.56
N LYS A 90 6.07 -12.46 -11.67
CA LYS A 90 4.80 -12.07 -12.28
C LYS A 90 4.03 -11.22 -11.27
N LEU A 91 4.19 -9.90 -11.33
CA LEU A 91 3.50 -8.93 -10.49
C LEU A 91 2.08 -8.69 -11.02
N GLU A 92 1.06 -8.97 -10.20
CA GLU A 92 -0.35 -8.80 -10.57
C GLU A 92 -1.04 -7.78 -9.66
N VAL A 93 -1.95 -6.98 -10.22
CA VAL A 93 -2.68 -5.95 -9.46
C VAL A 93 -3.47 -6.57 -8.32
N ASN A 94 -3.45 -5.94 -7.15
CA ASN A 94 -4.02 -6.40 -5.87
C ASN A 94 -3.33 -7.60 -5.23
N GLU A 95 -2.33 -8.23 -5.86
CA GLU A 95 -1.53 -9.25 -5.20
C GLU A 95 -0.52 -8.63 -4.22
N VAL A 96 -0.21 -9.40 -3.18
CA VAL A 96 0.73 -9.03 -2.11
C VAL A 96 2.03 -9.80 -2.29
N TYR A 97 3.15 -9.09 -2.11
CA TYR A 97 4.50 -9.61 -2.23
C TYR A 97 5.32 -9.27 -1.00
N GLU A 98 6.30 -10.12 -0.72
CA GLU A 98 7.31 -9.84 0.28
C GLU A 98 8.51 -9.16 -0.37
N ILE A 99 8.98 -8.09 0.25
CA ILE A 99 10.21 -7.39 -0.12
C ILE A 99 11.20 -7.44 1.04
N THR A 100 12.43 -7.80 0.72
CA THR A 100 13.57 -7.68 1.62
C THR A 100 14.62 -6.74 1.05
N PHE A 101 15.02 -5.77 1.87
CA PHE A 101 16.12 -4.85 1.60
C PHE A 101 17.35 -5.34 2.35
N ASN A 102 18.38 -5.79 1.66
CA ASN A 102 19.63 -6.26 2.28
C ASN A 102 20.83 -6.09 1.34
N ASN A 103 21.97 -5.68 1.89
CA ASN A 103 23.25 -5.63 1.16
C ASN A 103 23.19 -4.90 -0.21
N GLY A 104 22.43 -3.79 -0.30
CA GLY A 104 22.26 -3.04 -1.55
C GLY A 104 21.27 -3.66 -2.55
N SER A 105 20.61 -4.76 -2.19
CA SER A 105 19.65 -5.48 -3.03
C SER A 105 18.22 -5.34 -2.51
N ILE A 106 17.27 -5.36 -3.45
CA ILE A 106 15.84 -5.44 -3.19
C ILE A 106 15.36 -6.79 -3.74
N ASN A 107 15.01 -7.70 -2.84
CA ASN A 107 14.59 -9.06 -3.20
C ASN A 107 13.06 -9.17 -3.09
N PHE A 108 12.43 -9.56 -4.19
CA PHE A 108 10.99 -9.81 -4.29
C PHE A 108 10.71 -11.30 -4.16
N LYS A 109 9.72 -11.67 -3.35
CA LYS A 109 9.24 -13.04 -3.20
C LYS A 109 7.71 -13.07 -3.13
N ARG A 110 7.12 -14.17 -3.58
CA ARG A 110 5.72 -14.48 -3.22
C ARG A 110 5.67 -14.77 -1.72
N PRO A 111 4.63 -14.30 -1.01
CA PRO A 111 4.50 -14.61 0.41
C PRO A 111 4.23 -16.10 0.57
N GLU A 112 5.04 -16.78 1.38
CA GLU A 112 4.79 -18.18 1.74
C GLU A 112 3.63 -18.22 2.76
N GLY A 113 2.57 -19.01 2.47
CA GLY A 113 1.51 -19.32 3.46
C GLY A 113 0.28 -18.41 3.47
N ILE A 114 -0.01 -17.66 2.40
CA ILE A 114 -1.33 -17.04 2.20
C ILE A 114 -1.94 -17.70 0.95
N GLY A 115 -2.64 -18.81 1.19
CA GLY A 115 -3.53 -19.48 0.23
C GLY A 115 -4.99 -19.22 0.59
#